data_AF-A0A9E5QYY1-F1
#
_entry.id   AF-A0A9E5QYY1-F1
#
_cell.length_a   1.000
_cell.length_b   1.000
_cell.length_c   1.000
_cell.angle_alpha   90.00
_cell.angle_beta   90.00
_cell.angle_gamma   90.00
#
_symmetry.space_group_name_H-M   'P 1'
#
loop_
_entity.id
_entity.type
_entity.pdbx_description
1 polymer ?
#
loop_
_entity_poly.entity_id
_entity_poly.type
_entity_poly.pdbx_seq_one_letter_code
_entity_poly.pdbx_strand_id
1 'polypeptide(L)'
;MGISLRTYREEYEALRQASAVKGPCLIGGSVILAQYPFISSGSQVFPSDRQYYAPRLSGSPLNLNQTLFAGDLDQLIQQSDSHIEENTYFTYPLLRPSASKTARGLIILLHGLNEKDWLKYLPWAQRLVELTGRAVLLFPLAFHINRAAPA
;
A
#
# COMPACT_ATOMS: atom_id res chain seq x y z
N MET A 1 -11.72 -29.17 -14.91
CA MET A 1 -11.55 -28.25 -13.76
C MET A 1 -12.65 -27.20 -13.86
N GLY A 2 -13.73 -27.35 -13.09
CA GLY A 2 -14.81 -26.37 -13.07
C GLY A 2 -14.37 -25.17 -12.25
N ILE A 3 -14.34 -23.99 -12.87
CA ILE A 3 -14.20 -22.73 -12.13
C ILE A 3 -15.52 -22.57 -11.37
N SER A 4 -15.51 -22.74 -10.05
CA SER A 4 -16.64 -22.35 -9.21
C SER A 4 -16.78 -20.83 -9.37
N LEU A 5 -17.81 -20.39 -10.09
CA LEU A 5 -18.09 -18.98 -10.33
C LEU A 5 -18.67 -18.37 -9.05
N ARG A 6 -17.79 -17.99 -8.13
CA ARG A 6 -18.17 -17.10 -7.04
C ARG A 6 -18.40 -15.71 -7.62
N THR A 7 -19.36 -15.00 -7.08
CA THR A 7 -19.54 -13.59 -7.37
C THR A 7 -18.36 -12.81 -6.81
N TYR A 8 -18.05 -11.66 -7.41
CA TYR A 8 -17.02 -10.75 -6.90
C TYR A 8 -17.22 -10.42 -5.41
N ARG A 9 -18.49 -10.27 -4.99
CA ARG A 9 -18.83 -9.95 -3.60
C ARG A 9 -18.45 -11.08 -2.63
N GLU A 10 -18.74 -12.33 -2.97
CA GLU A 10 -18.39 -13.47 -2.13
C GLU A 10 -16.88 -13.65 -2.00
N GLU A 11 -16.14 -13.44 -3.10
CA GLU A 11 -14.67 -13.44 -3.08
C GLU A 11 -14.12 -12.31 -2.21
N TYR A 12 -14.66 -11.11 -2.37
CA TYR A 12 -14.29 -9.94 -1.58
C TYR A 12 -14.50 -10.19 -0.07
N GLU A 13 -15.66 -10.70 0.33
CA GLU A 13 -15.97 -10.97 1.75
C GLU A 13 -15.04 -12.06 2.33
N ALA A 14 -14.76 -13.13 1.59
CA ALA A 14 -13.82 -14.17 2.01
C ALA A 14 -12.38 -13.63 2.15
N LEU A 15 -11.93 -12.82 1.19
CA LEU A 15 -10.61 -12.21 1.21
C LEU A 15 -10.47 -11.18 2.34
N ARG A 16 -11.53 -10.41 2.62
CA ARG A 16 -11.57 -9.51 3.78
C ARG A 16 -11.34 -10.27 5.08
N GLN A 17 -12.04 -11.39 5.29
CA GLN A 17 -11.84 -12.24 6.46
C GLN A 17 -10.42 -12.80 6.53
N ALA A 18 -9.91 -13.33 5.41
CA ALA A 18 -8.55 -13.87 5.33
C ALA A 18 -7.47 -12.81 5.61
N SER A 19 -7.68 -11.57 5.16
CA SER A 19 -6.74 -10.46 5.38
C SER A 19 -6.64 -10.02 6.84
N ALA A 20 -7.65 -10.31 7.66
CA ALA A 20 -7.67 -10.00 9.08
C ALA A 20 -6.95 -11.06 9.94
N VAL A 21 -6.66 -12.25 9.37
CA VAL A 21 -5.96 -13.32 10.06
C VAL A 21 -4.48 -12.98 10.21
N LYS A 22 -3.92 -13.21 11.41
CA LYS A 22 -2.47 -13.07 11.63
C LYS A 22 -1.73 -14.23 10.97
N GLY A 23 -0.88 -13.89 10.00
CA GLY A 23 0.00 -14.85 9.31
C GLY A 23 -0.54 -15.32 7.95
N PRO A 24 0.17 -16.23 7.28
CA PRO A 24 -0.20 -16.71 5.95
C PRO A 24 -1.53 -17.48 5.97
N CYS A 25 -2.45 -17.11 5.08
CA CYS A 25 -3.76 -17.72 4.92
C CYS A 25 -3.92 -18.30 3.51
N LEU A 26 -4.40 -19.55 3.39
CA LEU A 26 -4.74 -20.16 2.11
C LEU A 26 -6.13 -19.69 1.66
N ILE A 27 -6.19 -19.07 0.49
CA ILE A 27 -7.39 -18.50 -0.13
C ILE A 27 -7.65 -19.20 -1.47
N GLY A 28 -8.93 -19.47 -1.77
CA GLY A 28 -9.34 -20.13 -3.01
C GLY A 28 -8.72 -21.53 -3.25
N GLY A 29 -8.11 -22.15 -2.23
CA GLY A 29 -7.42 -23.44 -2.31
C GLY A 29 -6.09 -23.43 -3.07
N SER A 30 -5.71 -22.33 -3.72
CA SER A 30 -4.57 -22.28 -4.64
C SER A 30 -3.63 -21.08 -4.44
N VAL A 31 -4.01 -20.12 -3.59
CA VAL A 31 -3.24 -18.89 -3.35
C VAL A 31 -3.02 -18.71 -1.86
N ILE A 32 -1.82 -18.27 -1.46
CA ILE A 32 -1.49 -17.90 -0.10
C ILE A 32 -1.43 -16.37 -0.03
N LEU A 33 -2.21 -15.78 0.87
CA LEU A 33 -2.16 -14.37 1.24
C LEU A 33 -1.38 -14.23 2.55
N ALA A 34 -0.37 -13.35 2.59
CA ALA A 34 0.36 -13.01 3.80
C ALA A 34 0.66 -11.51 3.85
N GLN A 35 0.76 -10.98 5.06
CA GLN A 35 1.16 -9.60 5.32
C GLN A 35 2.63 -9.57 5.76
N TYR A 36 3.42 -8.65 5.23
CA TYR A 36 4.82 -8.49 5.59
C TYR A 36 5.10 -7.07 6.06
N PRO A 37 5.91 -6.89 7.13
CA PRO A 37 6.36 -5.57 7.54
C PRO A 37 7.40 -5.03 6.56
N PHE A 38 7.41 -3.72 6.41
CA PHE A 38 8.39 -2.97 5.62
C PHE A 38 8.89 -1.78 6.42
N ILE A 39 10.20 -1.53 6.33
CA ILE A 39 10.83 -0.32 6.86
C ILE A 39 11.54 0.36 5.68
N SER A 40 11.10 1.58 5.36
CA SER A 40 11.68 2.42 4.32
C SER A 40 12.95 3.09 4.84
N SER A 41 14.04 2.96 4.10
CA SER A 41 15.26 3.76 4.28
C SER A 41 15.30 4.94 3.31
N GLY A 42 14.14 5.39 2.82
CA GLY A 42 14.00 6.42 1.78
C GLY A 42 13.68 7.83 2.31
N SER A 43 13.83 8.09 3.61
CA SER A 43 13.45 9.37 4.22
C SER A 43 14.15 10.58 3.58
N GLN A 44 15.37 10.38 3.09
CA GLN A 44 16.21 11.36 2.39
C GLN A 44 15.64 11.83 1.05
N VAL A 45 14.66 11.13 0.48
CA VAL A 45 14.02 11.52 -0.78
C VAL A 45 12.88 12.52 -0.54
N PHE A 46 12.40 12.66 0.71
CA PHE A 46 11.29 13.56 1.01
C PHE A 46 11.71 15.03 0.91
N PRO A 47 10.82 15.92 0.41
CA PRO A 47 11.11 17.34 0.19
C PRO A 47 11.58 18.14 1.40
N SER A 48 11.28 17.63 2.59
CA SER A 48 11.48 18.29 3.87
C SER A 48 12.73 17.82 4.63
N ASP A 49 13.47 16.82 4.12
CA ASP A 49 14.78 16.44 4.66
C ASP A 49 15.87 17.38 4.10
N ARG A 50 16.96 17.59 4.86
CA ARG A 50 17.88 18.75 4.76
C ARG A 50 18.59 18.99 3.41
N GLN A 51 18.31 18.20 2.37
CA GLN A 51 18.84 18.37 1.01
C GLN A 51 17.91 17.71 -0.03
N TYR A 52 16.70 18.23 -0.21
CA TYR A 52 15.90 17.87 -1.38
C TYR A 52 16.60 18.35 -2.67
N TYR A 53 17.28 17.44 -3.37
CA TYR A 53 17.93 17.76 -4.64
C TYR A 53 16.88 17.84 -5.75
N ALA A 54 16.34 19.05 -5.97
CA ALA A 54 15.50 19.39 -7.12
C ALA A 54 16.32 20.21 -8.13
N PRO A 55 16.98 19.59 -9.12
CA PRO A 55 17.91 20.29 -10.02
C PRO A 55 17.26 21.29 -10.98
N ARG A 56 15.94 21.54 -10.91
CA ARG A 56 15.21 22.40 -11.87
C ARG A 56 14.13 23.31 -11.27
N LEU A 57 14.22 23.69 -10.01
CA LEU A 57 13.37 24.75 -9.45
C LEU A 57 14.23 25.95 -9.04
N SER A 58 14.72 26.68 -10.05
CA SER A 58 15.23 28.05 -9.91
C SER A 58 14.03 29.03 -9.88
N GLY A 59 13.02 28.72 -9.07
CA GLY A 59 11.89 29.60 -8.82
C GLY A 59 12.08 30.23 -7.44
N SER A 60 11.98 31.55 -7.36
CA SER A 60 12.07 32.31 -6.11
C SER A 60 11.28 31.66 -4.98
N PRO A 61 11.77 31.71 -3.72
CA PRO A 61 11.00 31.22 -2.58
C PRO A 61 9.64 31.90 -2.58
N LEU A 62 8.56 31.11 -2.68
CA LEU A 62 7.21 31.59 -2.49
C LEU A 62 7.12 32.07 -1.03
N ASN A 63 7.15 33.39 -0.83
CA ASN A 63 6.72 34.02 0.41
C ASN A 63 5.20 33.83 0.49
N LEU A 64 4.79 32.64 0.95
CA LEU A 64 3.44 32.43 1.44
C LEU A 64 3.35 33.24 2.72
N ASN A 65 2.72 34.41 2.64
CA ASN A 65 2.35 35.20 3.81
C ASN A 65 1.50 34.29 4.72
N GLN A 66 2.14 33.76 5.76
CA GLN A 66 1.54 32.94 6.80
C GLN A 66 0.51 33.80 7.53
N THR A 67 -0.76 33.72 7.14
CA THR A 67 -1.88 34.26 7.93
C THR A 67 -3.20 33.73 7.40
N LEU A 68 -3.35 32.40 7.29
CA LEU A 68 -4.64 31.83 6.93
C LEU A 68 -5.20 30.81 7.94
N PHE A 69 -4.42 30.21 8.84
CA PHE A 69 -4.96 29.29 9.85
C PHE A 69 -4.19 29.33 11.19
N ALA A 70 -4.49 30.31 12.04
CA ALA A 70 -3.95 30.33 13.41
C ALA A 70 -4.54 29.16 14.24
N GLY A 71 -3.83 28.02 14.29
CA GLY A 71 -4.18 26.88 15.13
C GLY A 71 -3.29 25.65 14.91
N ASP A 72 -3.44 24.63 15.75
CA ASP A 72 -2.67 23.36 15.77
C ASP A 72 -2.57 22.64 14.39
N LEU A 73 -3.48 22.95 13.46
CA LEU A 73 -3.45 22.50 12.07
C LEU A 73 -2.20 22.98 11.30
N ASP A 74 -1.71 24.18 11.55
CA ASP A 74 -0.51 24.70 10.87
C ASP A 74 0.73 23.88 11.25
N GLN A 75 0.83 23.42 12.51
CA GLN A 75 1.94 22.56 12.94
C GLN A 75 1.86 21.16 12.30
N LEU A 76 0.65 20.61 12.15
CA LEU A 76 0.43 19.32 11.52
C LEU A 76 0.70 19.36 10.01
N ILE A 77 0.32 20.44 9.33
CA ILE A 77 0.55 20.66 7.88
C ILE A 77 2.03 20.95 7.59
N GLN A 78 2.76 21.55 8.55
CA GLN A 78 4.19 21.84 8.42
C GLN A 78 5.11 20.69 8.88
N GLN A 79 4.55 19.57 9.36
CA GLN A 79 5.35 18.40 9.71
C GLN A 79 6.02 17.83 8.46
N SER A 80 7.34 17.64 8.54
CA SER A 80 8.12 16.96 7.50
C SER A 80 7.55 15.57 7.22
N ASP A 81 7.44 15.21 5.94
CA ASP A 81 7.00 13.88 5.50
C ASP A 81 7.87 12.74 6.06
N SER A 82 9.14 13.03 6.33
CA SER A 82 10.09 12.09 6.96
C SER A 82 9.77 11.79 8.42
N HIS A 83 9.01 12.66 9.10
CA HIS A 83 8.59 12.45 10.49
C HIS A 83 7.25 11.70 10.59
N ILE A 84 6.61 11.37 9.47
CA ILE A 84 5.38 10.60 9.43
C ILE A 84 5.76 9.12 9.49
N GLU A 85 5.44 8.44 10.60
CA GLU A 85 5.84 7.06 10.84
C GLU A 85 5.28 6.12 9.78
N GLU A 86 4.05 6.32 9.31
CA GLU A 86 3.39 5.48 8.30
C GLU A 86 4.05 5.57 6.92
N ASN A 87 4.84 6.61 6.65
CA ASN A 87 5.68 6.68 5.44
C ASN A 87 6.95 5.84 5.56
N THR A 88 7.33 5.50 6.79
CA THR A 88 8.56 4.78 7.12
C THR A 88 8.28 3.32 7.43
N TYR A 89 7.24 3.03 8.21
CA TYR A 89 6.86 1.69 8.65
C TYR A 89 5.43 1.37 8.22
N PHE A 90 5.28 0.34 7.39
CA PHE A 90 3.97 -0.13 6.96
C PHE A 90 3.99 -1.63 6.65
N THR A 91 2.81 -2.22 6.54
CA THR A 91 2.64 -3.59 6.07
C THR A 91 2.13 -3.61 4.64
N TYR A 92 2.52 -4.65 3.89
CA TYR A 92 2.02 -4.88 2.55
C TYR A 92 1.51 -6.32 2.38
N PRO A 93 0.41 -6.51 1.64
CA PRO A 93 -0.04 -7.83 1.23
C PRO A 93 0.85 -8.43 0.13
N LEU A 94 1.18 -9.71 0.27
CA LEU A 94 1.78 -10.53 -0.77
C LEU A 94 0.91 -11.77 -1.01
N LEU A 95 0.46 -11.94 -2.24
CA LEU A 95 -0.25 -13.12 -2.70
C LEU A 95 0.68 -13.97 -3.56
N ARG A 96 0.72 -15.28 -3.33
CA ARG A 96 1.56 -16.20 -4.11
C ARG A 96 0.87 -17.55 -4.34
N PRO A 97 1.25 -18.30 -5.40
CA PRO A 97 0.72 -19.66 -5.60
C PRO A 97 1.04 -20.56 -4.41
N SER A 98 0.08 -21.36 -3.95
CA SER A 98 0.27 -22.32 -2.85
C SER A 98 1.10 -23.54 -3.28
N ALA A 99 0.96 -23.95 -4.55
CA ALA A 99 1.59 -25.14 -5.11
C ALA A 99 3.12 -25.04 -5.24
N SER A 100 3.71 -23.83 -5.13
CA SER A 100 5.16 -23.64 -5.21
C SER A 100 5.69 -22.74 -4.09
N LYS A 101 6.88 -23.09 -3.58
CA LYS A 101 7.62 -22.23 -2.66
C LYS A 101 8.18 -20.99 -3.36
N THR A 102 8.46 -21.07 -4.65
CA THR A 102 9.00 -19.97 -5.47
C THR A 102 8.02 -19.63 -6.60
N ALA A 103 7.64 -18.35 -6.70
CA ALA A 103 6.80 -17.88 -7.79
C ALA A 103 7.62 -17.71 -9.07
N ARG A 104 6.98 -17.83 -10.24
CA ARG A 104 7.64 -17.67 -11.56
C ARG A 104 8.06 -16.22 -11.88
N GLY A 105 7.75 -15.29 -10.99
CA GLY A 105 7.96 -13.85 -11.14
C GLY A 105 7.11 -13.08 -10.15
N LEU A 106 7.26 -11.75 -10.16
CA LEU A 106 6.57 -10.83 -9.28
C LEU A 106 5.83 -9.76 -10.10
N ILE A 107 4.57 -9.51 -9.77
CA ILE A 107 3.79 -8.37 -10.22
C ILE A 107 3.67 -7.42 -9.03
N ILE A 108 4.05 -6.16 -9.21
CA ILE A 108 3.85 -5.11 -8.21
C ILE A 108 2.62 -4.31 -8.62
N LEU A 109 1.60 -4.31 -7.78
CA LEU A 109 0.42 -3.47 -7.94
C LEU A 109 0.51 -2.29 -6.99
N LEU A 110 0.30 -1.12 -7.57
CA LEU A 110 0.17 0.15 -6.85
C LEU A 110 -1.33 0.48 -6.74
N HIS A 111 -1.72 1.15 -5.67
CA HIS A 111 -3.10 1.60 -5.50
C HIS A 111 -3.42 2.81 -6.40
N GLY A 112 -4.71 3.10 -6.56
CA GLY A 112 -5.20 4.32 -7.21
C GLY A 112 -5.16 5.55 -6.30
N LEU A 113 -5.60 6.70 -6.79
CA LEU A 113 -5.71 7.91 -5.97
C LEU A 113 -6.82 7.73 -4.91
N ASN A 114 -6.60 8.24 -3.69
CA ASN A 114 -7.59 8.26 -2.59
C ASN A 114 -8.06 6.87 -2.09
N GLU A 115 -7.17 5.89 -2.09
CA GLU A 115 -7.44 4.57 -1.52
C GLU A 115 -7.07 4.49 -0.05
N LYS A 116 -7.95 3.90 0.76
CA LYS A 116 -7.74 3.77 2.20
C LYS A 116 -7.23 2.40 2.62
N ASP A 117 -7.53 1.35 1.84
CA ASP A 117 -7.16 -0.04 2.13
C ASP A 117 -6.96 -0.85 0.85
N TRP A 118 -6.50 -2.09 1.02
CA TRP A 118 -6.24 -3.03 -0.07
C TRP A 118 -7.42 -3.95 -0.43
N LEU A 119 -8.52 -3.92 0.32
CA LEU A 119 -9.56 -4.96 0.25
C LEU A 119 -10.14 -5.10 -1.16
N LYS A 120 -10.36 -3.98 -1.85
CA LYS A 120 -10.88 -3.98 -3.22
C LYS A 120 -9.88 -4.52 -4.26
N TYR A 121 -8.59 -4.51 -3.94
CA TYR A 121 -7.53 -5.02 -4.81
C TYR A 121 -7.31 -6.52 -4.63
N LEU A 122 -7.69 -7.10 -3.47
CA LEU A 122 -7.44 -8.51 -3.17
C LEU A 122 -8.05 -9.47 -4.21
N PRO A 123 -9.31 -9.32 -4.67
CA PRO A 123 -9.86 -10.23 -5.69
C PRO A 123 -9.06 -10.18 -7.00
N TRP A 124 -8.65 -8.97 -7.42
CA TRP A 124 -7.84 -8.80 -8.62
C TRP A 124 -6.45 -9.42 -8.45
N ALA A 125 -5.83 -9.24 -7.29
CA ALA A 125 -4.54 -9.84 -6.97
C ALA A 125 -4.61 -11.37 -6.96
N GLN A 126 -5.64 -11.95 -6.34
CA GLN A 126 -5.86 -13.41 -6.35
C GLN A 126 -5.97 -13.91 -7.79
N ARG A 127 -6.79 -13.24 -8.61
CA ARG A 127 -7.01 -13.64 -9.99
C ARG A 127 -5.74 -13.59 -10.83
N LEU A 128 -4.91 -12.56 -10.63
CA LEU A 128 -3.62 -12.44 -11.29
C LEU A 128 -2.66 -13.57 -10.90
N VAL A 129 -2.64 -13.99 -9.62
CA VAL A 129 -1.84 -15.14 -9.18
C VAL A 129 -2.32 -16.41 -9.87
N GLU A 130 -3.63 -16.68 -9.87
CA GLU A 130 -4.20 -17.88 -10.48
C GLU A 130 -3.93 -17.97 -11.99
N LEU A 131 -4.10 -16.86 -12.71
CA LEU A 131 -3.94 -16.83 -14.17
C LEU A 131 -2.48 -16.83 -14.61
N THR A 132 -1.61 -16.15 -13.87
CA THR A 132 -0.22 -15.92 -14.30
C THR A 132 0.78 -16.81 -13.57
N GLY A 133 0.42 -17.44 -12.45
CA GLY A 133 1.34 -18.17 -11.58
C GLY A 133 2.48 -17.31 -11.02
N ARG A 134 2.38 -15.98 -11.10
CA ARG A 134 3.32 -15.02 -10.51
C ARG A 134 2.80 -14.59 -9.15
N ALA A 135 3.70 -14.21 -8.25
CA ALA A 135 3.30 -13.55 -7.02
C ALA A 135 2.82 -12.14 -7.31
N VAL A 136 1.91 -11.63 -6.49
CA VAL A 136 1.37 -10.27 -6.57
C VAL A 136 1.63 -9.55 -5.26
N LEU A 137 2.41 -8.49 -5.32
CA LEU A 137 2.73 -7.60 -4.21
C LEU A 137 1.85 -6.35 -4.30
N LEU A 138 1.05 -6.08 -3.27
CA LEU A 138 0.28 -4.85 -3.15
C LEU A 138 1.10 -3.82 -2.39
N PHE A 139 1.83 -2.97 -3.10
CA PHE A 139 2.80 -2.06 -2.50
C PHE A 139 2.26 -0.64 -2.43
N PRO A 140 2.26 0.02 -1.26
CA PRO A 140 1.72 1.36 -1.14
C PRO A 140 2.67 2.38 -1.76
N LEU A 141 2.12 3.34 -2.50
CA LEU A 141 2.81 4.60 -2.71
C LEU A 141 2.73 5.38 -1.39
N ALA A 142 3.78 6.16 -1.10
CA ALA A 142 3.80 7.00 0.09
C ALA A 142 2.51 7.85 0.16
N PHE A 143 2.04 8.14 1.38
CA PHE A 143 0.90 9.02 1.67
C PHE A 143 -0.55 8.50 1.51
N HIS A 144 -0.81 7.24 1.15
CA HIS A 144 -2.18 6.88 0.71
C HIS A 144 -2.86 5.75 1.50
N ILE A 145 -2.24 4.60 1.72
CA ILE A 145 -2.93 3.43 2.30
C ILE A 145 -2.83 3.38 3.84
N ASN A 146 -3.91 2.99 4.52
CA ASN A 146 -4.01 2.75 5.97
C ASN A 146 -3.75 3.98 6.87
N ARG A 147 -3.94 5.20 6.36
CA ARG A 147 -3.73 6.46 7.12
C ARG A 147 -5.01 7.09 7.68
N ALA A 148 -6.18 6.52 7.38
CA ALA A 148 -7.43 6.99 7.99
C ALA A 148 -7.50 6.50 9.45
N ALA A 149 -7.90 7.39 10.37
CA ALA A 149 -8.18 6.98 11.74
C ALA A 149 -9.18 5.81 11.74
N PRO A 150 -9.00 4.80 12.61
CA PRO A 150 -10.00 3.75 12.77
C PRO A 150 -11.34 4.40 13.12
N ALA A 151 -12.38 4.02 12.38
CA ALA A 151 -13.75 4.49 12.59
C ALA A 151 -14.37 3.90 13.86
#